data_AF-A0A016WZ68-F1
#
_entry.id   AF-A0A016WZ68-F1
#
_cell.length_a   1.000
_cell.length_b   1.000
_cell.length_c   1.000
_cell.angle_alpha   90.00
_cell.angle_beta   90.00
_cell.angle_gamma   90.00
#
_symmetry.space_group_name_H-M   'P 1'
#
loop_
_entity.id
_entity.type
_entity.pdbx_description
1 polymer ?
#
loop_
_entity_poly.entity_id
_entity_poly.type
_entity_poly.pdbx_seq_one_letter_code
_entity_poly.pdbx_strand_id
1 'polypeptide(L)'
;MIGAWTAMMKTIRDTSLTKEKRVEKIVQLPLQEGNGSVSPESAEHMVELIDYHWKLLNNASPKVKAVWSKSYDLKSDPEFYKMDLDKRKAEGEKLYNSLSETDKKEMKEIAEKMEEKHKELRRKEKRTHREVHTHRSK
;
A
#
# COMPACT_ATOMS: atom_id res chain seq x y z
N MET A 1 -16.25 -3.85 -4.68
CA MET A 1 -15.47 -2.66 -4.24
C MET A 1 -14.80 -2.85 -2.88
N ILE A 2 -15.53 -3.02 -1.77
CA ILE A 2 -14.90 -3.30 -0.45
C ILE A 2 -14.18 -4.67 -0.44
N GLY A 3 -14.78 -5.69 -1.07
CA GLY A 3 -14.19 -7.02 -1.23
C GLY A 3 -12.83 -6.99 -1.94
N ALA A 4 -12.78 -6.48 -3.18
CA ALA A 4 -11.54 -6.38 -3.96
C ALA A 4 -10.48 -5.53 -3.24
N TRP A 5 -10.88 -4.43 -2.59
CA TRP A 5 -9.96 -3.58 -1.84
C TRP A 5 -9.33 -4.34 -0.65
N THR A 6 -10.15 -4.98 0.19
CA THR A 6 -9.65 -5.76 1.34
C THR A 6 -8.79 -6.95 0.90
N ALA A 7 -9.16 -7.63 -0.19
CA ALA A 7 -8.37 -8.70 -0.78
C ALA A 7 -7.02 -8.21 -1.31
N MET A 8 -6.99 -7.02 -1.93
CA MET A 8 -5.75 -6.39 -2.40
C MET A 8 -4.84 -6.04 -1.22
N MET A 9 -5.38 -5.43 -0.15
CA MET A 9 -4.61 -5.09 1.06
C MET A 9 -4.03 -6.33 1.76
N LYS A 10 -4.74 -7.46 1.74
CA LYS A 10 -4.21 -8.74 2.24
C LYS A 10 -3.10 -9.28 1.34
N THR A 11 -3.33 -9.29 0.03
CA THR A 11 -2.38 -9.85 -0.95
C THR A 11 -1.07 -9.07 -0.96
N ILE A 12 -1.11 -7.74 -0.90
CA ILE A 12 0.10 -6.92 -0.98
C ILE A 12 1.02 -7.10 0.23
N ARG A 13 0.45 -7.45 1.39
CA ARG A 13 1.16 -7.72 2.65
C ARG A 13 1.59 -9.18 2.80
N ASP A 14 1.13 -10.08 1.94
CA ASP A 14 1.43 -11.50 2.06
C ASP A 14 2.88 -11.80 1.67
N THR A 15 3.80 -11.64 2.63
CA THR A 15 5.23 -11.89 2.45
C THR A 15 5.57 -13.36 2.30
N SER A 16 4.60 -14.28 2.43
CA SER A 16 4.80 -15.69 2.07
C SER A 16 4.83 -15.88 0.54
N LEU A 17 4.29 -14.91 -0.21
CA LEU A 17 4.29 -14.90 -1.66
C LEU A 17 5.48 -14.12 -2.21
N THR A 18 5.99 -14.56 -3.36
CA THR A 18 6.96 -13.77 -4.12
C THR A 18 6.33 -12.46 -4.62
N LYS A 19 7.17 -11.49 -5.01
CA LYS A 19 6.71 -10.23 -5.60
C LYS A 19 5.82 -10.51 -6.83
N GLU A 20 6.25 -11.41 -7.70
CA GLU A 20 5.55 -11.78 -8.94
C GLU A 20 4.18 -12.38 -8.64
N LYS A 21 4.08 -13.26 -7.64
CA LYS A 21 2.80 -13.87 -7.23
C LYS A 21 1.83 -12.87 -6.60
N ARG A 22 2.34 -11.87 -5.87
CA ARG A 22 1.50 -10.77 -5.38
C ARG A 22 0.98 -9.91 -6.53
N VAL A 23 1.84 -9.56 -7.49
CA VAL A 23 1.44 -8.80 -8.70
C VAL A 23 0.37 -9.55 -9.49
N GLU A 24 0.60 -10.82 -9.80
CA GLU A 24 -0.36 -11.67 -10.54
C GLU A 24 -1.74 -11.67 -9.89
N LYS A 25 -1.80 -11.92 -8.58
CA LYS A 25 -3.05 -11.92 -7.82
C LYS A 25 -3.73 -10.54 -7.83
N ILE A 26 -2.98 -9.46 -7.61
CA ILE A 26 -3.53 -8.10 -7.60
C ILE A 26 -4.14 -7.72 -8.95
N VAL A 27 -3.51 -8.09 -10.07
CA VAL A 27 -4.04 -7.83 -11.42
C VAL A 27 -5.36 -8.58 -11.65
N GLN A 28 -5.53 -9.77 -11.07
CA GLN A 28 -6.72 -10.61 -11.24
C GLN A 28 -7.91 -10.19 -10.35
N LEU A 29 -7.68 -9.59 -9.18
CA LEU A 29 -8.74 -9.22 -8.22
C LEU A 29 -9.84 -8.30 -8.81
N PRO A 30 -9.51 -7.21 -9.53
CA PRO A 30 -10.52 -6.33 -10.15
C PRO A 30 -11.35 -7.04 -11.23
N LEU A 31 -10.72 -7.96 -11.98
CA LEU A 31 -11.36 -8.73 -13.05
C LEU A 31 -12.41 -9.71 -12.49
N GLN A 32 -12.19 -10.24 -11.28
CA GLN A 32 -13.13 -11.14 -10.61
C GLN A 32 -14.37 -10.42 -10.05
N GLU A 33 -14.28 -9.12 -9.73
CA GLU A 33 -15.41 -8.32 -9.22
C GLU A 33 -16.05 -7.41 -10.27
N GLY A 34 -15.66 -7.51 -11.55
CA GLY A 34 -16.16 -6.65 -12.62
C GLY A 34 -15.77 -5.17 -12.48
N ASN A 35 -14.74 -4.87 -11.69
CA ASN A 35 -14.38 -3.52 -11.26
C ASN A 35 -13.08 -3.04 -11.94
N GLY A 36 -13.13 -2.84 -13.26
CA GLY A 36 -11.99 -2.30 -14.03
C GLY A 36 -10.77 -3.24 -14.08
N SER A 37 -9.62 -2.69 -14.49
CA SER A 37 -8.35 -3.42 -14.54
C SER A 37 -7.26 -2.64 -13.81
N VAL A 38 -6.42 -3.35 -13.06
CA VAL A 38 -5.14 -2.84 -12.57
C VAL A 38 -4.09 -3.35 -13.55
N SER A 39 -3.29 -2.45 -14.15
CA SER A 39 -2.22 -2.87 -15.03
C SER A 39 -1.13 -3.62 -14.24
N PRO A 40 -0.39 -4.56 -14.86
CA PRO A 40 0.76 -5.20 -14.23
C PRO A 40 1.78 -4.21 -13.68
N GLU A 41 2.02 -3.10 -14.40
CA GLU A 41 2.94 -2.03 -14.02
C GLU A 41 2.49 -1.32 -12.73
N SER A 42 1.19 -0.98 -12.63
CA SER A 42 0.65 -0.35 -11.42
C SER A 42 0.61 -1.33 -10.25
N ALA A 43 0.33 -2.62 -10.50
CA ALA A 43 0.42 -3.66 -9.47
C ALA A 43 1.87 -3.84 -8.98
N GLU A 44 2.85 -3.86 -9.88
CA GLU A 44 4.27 -3.93 -9.54
C GLU A 44 4.71 -2.72 -8.72
N HIS A 45 4.32 -1.51 -9.12
CA HIS A 45 4.58 -0.29 -8.37
C HIS A 45 4.05 -0.40 -6.94
N MET A 46 2.80 -0.85 -6.78
CA MET A 46 2.18 -1.02 -5.46
C MET A 46 2.98 -2.01 -4.61
N VAL A 47 3.34 -3.18 -5.15
CA VAL A 47 4.11 -4.19 -4.41
C VAL A 47 5.51 -3.67 -4.04
N GLU A 48 6.21 -2.99 -4.95
CA GLU A 48 7.54 -2.42 -4.65
C GLU A 48 7.47 -1.34 -3.57
N LEU A 49 6.44 -0.48 -3.61
CA LEU A 49 6.24 0.54 -2.59
C LEU A 49 5.98 -0.08 -1.21
N ILE A 50 5.20 -1.16 -1.15
CA ILE A 50 4.92 -1.88 0.11
C ILE A 50 6.14 -2.65 0.62
N ASP A 51 6.93 -3.26 -0.25
CA ASP A 51 8.18 -3.92 0.15
C ASP A 51 9.19 -2.93 0.72
N TYR A 52 9.30 -1.75 0.10
CA TYR A 52 10.09 -0.65 0.64
C TYR A 52 9.56 -0.20 2.00
N HIS A 53 8.24 -0.08 2.16
CA HIS A 53 7.64 0.24 3.45
C HIS A 53 8.00 -0.78 4.53
N TRP A 54 7.87 -2.07 4.23
CA TRP A 54 8.23 -3.14 5.17
C TRP A 54 9.70 -3.08 5.57
N LYS A 55 10.59 -2.76 4.63
CA LYS A 55 12.01 -2.56 4.95
C LYS A 55 12.22 -1.41 5.94
N LEU A 56 11.52 -0.30 5.78
CA LEU A 56 11.58 0.82 6.73
C LEU A 56 11.04 0.42 8.11
N LEU A 57 9.86 -0.22 8.13
CA LEU A 57 9.21 -0.65 9.36
C LEU A 57 10.03 -1.70 10.11
N ASN A 58 10.72 -2.61 9.42
CA ASN A 58 11.58 -3.60 10.07
C ASN A 58 12.73 -2.97 10.87
N ASN A 59 13.11 -1.74 10.55
CA ASN A 59 14.11 -0.97 11.29
C ASN A 59 13.51 0.01 12.30
N ALA A 60 12.19 0.14 12.35
CA ALA A 60 11.52 1.10 13.23
C ALA A 60 11.41 0.63 14.68
N SER A 61 10.96 1.50 15.59
CA SER A 61 10.65 1.12 16.97
C SER A 61 9.55 0.04 17.03
N PRO A 62 9.56 -0.86 18.02
CA PRO A 62 8.49 -1.86 18.20
C PRO A 62 7.09 -1.23 18.28
N LYS A 63 6.98 -0.04 18.87
CA LYS A 63 5.71 0.67 19.04
C LYS A 63 5.18 1.18 17.68
N VAL A 64 6.05 1.77 16.86
CA VAL A 64 5.71 2.19 15.49
C VAL A 64 5.30 1.00 14.63
N LYS A 65 6.04 -0.11 14.67
CA LYS A 65 5.68 -1.36 13.97
C LYS A 65 4.29 -1.89 14.37
N ALA A 66 4.00 -1.88 15.67
CA ALA A 66 2.73 -2.37 16.20
C ALA A 66 1.55 -1.51 15.77
N VAL A 67 1.66 -0.18 15.88
CA VAL A 67 0.61 0.76 15.43
C VAL A 67 0.39 0.63 13.93
N TRP A 68 1.46 0.52 13.16
CA TRP A 68 1.37 0.36 11.72
C TRP A 68 0.69 -0.97 11.33
N SER A 69 1.06 -2.07 11.98
CA SER A 69 0.40 -3.37 11.77
C SER A 69 -1.10 -3.30 12.03
N LYS A 70 -1.51 -2.69 13.15
CA LYS A 70 -2.94 -2.46 13.45
C LYS A 70 -3.65 -1.61 12.40
N SER A 71 -2.97 -0.58 11.87
CA SER A 71 -3.55 0.25 10.81
C SER A 71 -3.82 -0.55 9.52
N TYR A 72 -2.99 -1.55 9.20
CA TYR A 72 -3.24 -2.45 8.09
C TYR A 72 -4.33 -3.46 8.37
N ASP A 73 -4.42 -3.96 9.61
CA ASP A 73 -5.48 -4.87 10.01
C ASP A 73 -6.85 -4.19 9.83
N LEU A 74 -6.98 -2.92 10.27
CA LEU A 74 -8.16 -2.08 10.00
C LEU A 74 -8.43 -1.93 8.50
N LYS A 75 -7.40 -1.64 7.70
CA LYS A 75 -7.57 -1.47 6.25
C LYS A 75 -7.92 -2.76 5.51
N SER A 76 -7.71 -3.92 6.14
CA SER A 76 -8.01 -5.25 5.60
C SER A 76 -9.32 -5.82 6.13
N ASP A 77 -9.96 -5.12 7.07
CA ASP A 77 -11.27 -5.46 7.64
C ASP A 77 -12.39 -4.82 6.81
N PRO A 78 -13.30 -5.61 6.21
CA PRO A 78 -14.45 -5.05 5.48
C PRO A 78 -15.40 -4.26 6.39
N GLU A 79 -15.52 -4.59 7.68
CA GLU A 79 -16.40 -3.87 8.61
C GLU A 79 -15.91 -2.43 8.84
N PHE A 80 -14.60 -2.21 8.80
CA PHE A 80 -14.02 -0.87 8.90
C PHE A 80 -14.58 0.08 7.81
N TYR A 81 -14.80 -0.41 6.59
CA TYR A 81 -15.34 0.41 5.49
C TYR A 81 -16.85 0.58 5.53
N LYS A 82 -17.57 -0.22 6.32
CA LYS A 82 -19.00 -0.05 6.59
C LYS A 82 -19.27 1.03 7.64
N MET A 83 -18.25 1.43 8.41
CA MET A 83 -18.35 2.53 9.36
C MET A 83 -18.43 3.89 8.66
N ASP A 84 -19.05 4.86 9.33
CA ASP A 84 -19.02 6.26 8.91
C ASP A 84 -17.58 6.78 8.84
N LEU A 85 -17.34 7.77 7.97
CA LEU A 85 -16.00 8.35 7.78
C LEU A 85 -15.41 8.91 9.08
N ASP A 86 -16.23 9.54 9.92
CA ASP A 86 -15.77 10.11 11.19
C ASP A 86 -15.35 9.03 12.19
N LYS A 87 -16.06 7.89 12.22
CA LYS A 87 -15.67 6.74 13.04
C LYS A 87 -14.35 6.15 12.56
N ARG A 88 -14.16 6.03 11.24
CA ARG A 88 -12.88 5.57 10.66
C ARG A 88 -11.72 6.49 11.02
N LYS A 89 -11.92 7.80 10.95
CA LYS A 89 -10.93 8.81 11.37
C LYS A 89 -10.61 8.66 12.85
N ALA A 90 -11.61 8.52 13.71
CA ALA A 90 -11.42 8.33 15.14
C ALA A 90 -10.61 7.08 15.46
N GLU A 91 -10.83 5.95 14.77
CA GLU A 91 -10.00 4.75 14.94
C GLU A 91 -8.53 4.97 14.52
N GLY A 92 -8.31 5.69 13.42
CA GLY A 92 -6.96 6.10 12.99
C GLY A 92 -6.28 7.04 13.99
N GLU A 93 -7.00 8.02 14.51
CA GLU A 93 -6.51 8.97 15.52
C GLU A 93 -6.19 8.29 16.84
N LYS A 94 -7.02 7.35 17.30
CA LYS A 94 -6.73 6.54 18.50
C LYS A 94 -5.40 5.80 18.36
N LEU A 95 -5.14 5.20 17.20
CA LEU A 95 -3.88 4.51 16.93
C LEU A 95 -2.70 5.49 16.96
N TYR A 96 -2.82 6.63 16.28
CA TYR A 96 -1.76 7.64 16.21
C TYR A 96 -1.49 8.31 17.57
N ASN A 97 -2.54 8.62 18.35
CA ASN A 97 -2.42 9.25 19.65
C ASN A 97 -1.89 8.30 20.74
N SER A 98 -1.84 6.99 20.46
CA SER A 98 -1.19 6.00 21.35
C SER A 98 0.35 6.02 21.30
N LEU A 99 0.92 6.85 20.42
CA LEU A 99 2.35 7.00 20.20
C LEU A 99 2.94 8.15 21.02
N SER A 100 4.19 7.99 21.45
CA SER A 100 4.96 9.11 21.99
C SER A 100 5.31 10.13 20.89
N GLU A 101 5.72 11.34 21.26
CA GLU A 101 6.19 12.33 20.27
C GLU A 101 7.40 11.84 19.48
N THR A 102 8.28 11.05 20.11
CA THR A 102 9.41 10.39 19.43
C THR A 102 8.92 9.39 18.38
N ASP A 103 7.97 8.52 18.73
CA ASP A 103 7.40 7.55 17.80
C ASP A 103 6.62 8.23 16.66
N LYS A 104 5.91 9.34 16.95
CA LYS A 104 5.22 10.14 15.93
C LYS A 104 6.21 10.76 14.94
N LYS A 105 7.36 11.25 15.43
CA LYS A 105 8.43 11.77 14.59
C LYS A 105 9.01 10.67 13.69
N GLU A 106 9.28 9.50 14.25
CA GLU A 106 9.75 8.34 13.48
C GLU A 106 8.74 7.92 12.40
N MET A 107 7.44 7.85 12.73
CA MET A 107 6.39 7.59 11.72
C MET A 107 6.38 8.65 10.61
N LYS A 108 6.59 9.92 10.95
CA LYS A 108 6.66 11.00 9.97
C LYS A 108 7.85 10.83 9.02
N GLU A 109 9.02 10.50 9.55
CA GLU A 109 10.22 10.23 8.74
C GLU A 109 10.02 9.03 7.80
N ILE A 110 9.34 7.98 8.27
CA ILE A 110 8.95 6.84 7.42
C ILE A 110 7.99 7.31 6.31
N ALA A 111 6.99 8.12 6.64
CA ALA A 111 6.03 8.65 5.67
C ALA A 111 6.70 9.52 4.60
N GLU A 112 7.66 10.37 4.98
CA GLU A 112 8.44 11.20 4.06
C GLU A 112 9.26 10.32 3.09
N LYS A 113 9.99 9.33 3.60
CA LYS A 113 10.74 8.36 2.77
C LYS A 113 9.83 7.58 1.82
N MET A 114 8.64 7.20 2.28
CA MET A 114 7.61 6.56 1.46
C MET A 114 7.11 7.46 0.33
N GLU A 115 6.91 8.75 0.61
CA GLU A 115 6.49 9.71 -0.41
C GLU A 115 7.58 9.91 -1.47
N GLU A 116 8.84 9.99 -1.06
CA GLU A 116 9.99 10.06 -1.99
C GLU A 116 10.06 8.82 -2.88
N LYS A 117 9.98 7.62 -2.30
CA LYS A 117 9.97 6.36 -3.06
C LYS A 117 8.79 6.32 -4.03
N HIS A 118 7.60 6.75 -3.61
CA HIS A 118 6.43 6.82 -4.49
C HIS A 118 6.65 7.78 -5.67
N LYS A 119 7.25 8.96 -5.43
CA LYS A 119 7.63 9.90 -6.49
C LYS A 119 8.64 9.30 -7.45
N GLU A 120 9.66 8.59 -6.95
CA GLU A 120 10.67 7.89 -7.75
C GLU A 120 10.02 6.86 -8.68
N LEU A 121 9.16 5.99 -8.12
CA LEU A 121 8.49 4.93 -8.88
C LEU A 121 7.54 5.51 -9.95
N ARG A 122 6.77 6.57 -9.62
CA ARG A 122 5.90 7.22 -10.62
C ARG A 122 6.69 7.85 -11.76
N ARG A 123 7.90 8.35 -11.50
CA ARG A 123 8.79 8.86 -12.55
C ARG A 123 9.36 7.74 -13.42
N LYS A 124 9.55 6.53 -12.89
CA LYS A 124 9.96 5.35 -13.66
C LYS A 124 8.82 4.88 -14.56
N GLU A 125 7.63 4.67 -14.00
CA GLU A 125 6.41 4.27 -14.73
C GLU A 125 6.14 5.20 -15.93
N LYS A 126 6.18 6.52 -15.73
CA LYS A 126 5.99 7.51 -16.81
C LYS A 126 7.06 7.45 -17.91
N ARG A 127 8.29 7.06 -17.59
CA ARG A 127 9.37 6.92 -18.58
C ARG A 127 9.17 5.67 -19.42
N THR A 128 8.92 4.54 -18.77
CA THR A 128 8.63 3.26 -19.44
C THR A 128 7.43 3.39 -20.38
N HIS A 129 6.35 4.03 -19.93
CA HIS A 129 5.17 4.26 -20.76
C HIS A 129 5.47 5.11 -22.01
N ARG A 130 6.31 6.15 -21.89
CA ARG A 130 6.73 6.98 -23.03
C ARG A 130 7.60 6.22 -24.04
N GLU A 131 8.49 5.36 -23.56
CA GLU A 131 9.39 4.57 -24.41
C GLU A 131 8.64 3.48 -25.22
N VAL A 132 7.62 2.86 -24.62
CA VAL A 132 6.75 1.90 -25.30
C VAL A 132 5.90 2.57 -26.39
N HIS A 133 5.39 3.78 -26.13
CA HIS A 133 4.60 4.53 -27.12
C HIS A 133 5.42 5.03 -28.32
N THR A 134 6.69 5.40 -28.13
CA THR A 134 7.57 5.80 -29.24
C THR A 134 8.02 4.61 -30.09
N HIS A 135 8.10 3.39 -29.54
CA HIS A 135 8.46 2.19 -30.31
C HIS A 135 7.30 1.56 -31.08
N ARG A 136 6.04 1.80 -30.69
CA ARG A 136 4.84 1.34 -31.42
C ARG A 136 4.41 2.23 -32.60
N SER A 137 5.06 3.39 -32.78
CA SER A 137 4.70 4.39 -33.80
C SER A 137 5.67 4.39 -35.00
N LYS A 138 6.44 3.31 -35.19
CA LYS A 138 7.29 3.07 -36.36
C LYS A 138 6.88 1.76 -37.01
#